data_AF-A0A7K0WZ15-F1
#
_entry.id   AF-A0A7K0WZ15-F1
#
_cell.length_a   1.000
_cell.length_b   1.000
_cell.length_c   1.000
_cell.angle_alpha   90.00
_cell.angle_beta   90.00
_cell.angle_gamma   90.00
#
_symmetry.space_group_name_H-M   'P 1'
#
loop_
_entity.id
_entity.type
_entity.pdbx_description
1 polymer ?
#
loop_
_entity_poly.entity_id
_entity_poly.type
_entity_poly.pdbx_seq_one_letter_code
_entity_poly.pdbx_strand_id
1 'polypeptide(L)'
;MKREIYNEDHEAFRSSVREFLERSVIPNVEQHAIDKAIPREFWLEAGKQGVLGLEIPEEYGGAGAGDYRFNAVMAEELSKVNAALGSCWGIHADITAPYIVAMGTEEQKQRWLPGV
;
A
#
# COMPACT_ATOMS: atom_id res chain seq x y z
N MET A 1 -14.14 -12.41 -16.18
CA MET A 1 -15.41 -11.66 -16.12
C MET A 1 -15.07 -10.19 -15.91
N LYS A 2 -15.66 -9.26 -16.66
CA LYS A 2 -15.42 -7.83 -16.45
C LYS A 2 -16.08 -7.41 -15.12
N ARG A 3 -15.35 -6.65 -14.30
CA ARG A 3 -15.83 -6.17 -12.99
C ARG A 3 -16.31 -4.74 -13.19
N GLU A 4 -17.57 -4.46 -12.85
CA GLU A 4 -18.18 -3.14 -13.05
C GLU A 4 -18.01 -2.20 -11.84
N ILE A 5 -17.37 -2.65 -10.76
CA ILE A 5 -17.11 -1.84 -9.56
C ILE A 5 -15.91 -0.88 -9.72
N TYR A 6 -15.02 -1.13 -10.68
CA TYR A 6 -13.81 -0.34 -10.93
C TYR A 6 -14.00 0.58 -12.14
N ASN A 7 -13.58 1.84 -11.99
CA ASN A 7 -13.55 2.82 -13.08
C ASN A 7 -12.16 2.90 -13.73
N GLU A 8 -11.96 3.86 -14.62
CA GLU A 8 -10.69 4.08 -15.32
C GLU A 8 -9.54 4.42 -14.35
N ASP A 9 -9.77 5.20 -13.30
CA ASP A 9 -8.75 5.54 -12.30
C ASP A 9 -8.27 4.30 -11.53
N HIS A 10 -9.20 3.42 -11.16
CA HIS A 10 -8.86 2.16 -10.49
C HIS A 10 -8.03 1.24 -11.38
N GLU A 11 -8.36 1.16 -12.68
CA GLU A 11 -7.61 0.33 -13.63
C GLU A 11 -6.26 0.96 -14.01
N ALA A 12 -6.16 2.29 -14.04
CA ALA A 12 -4.90 3.00 -14.18
C ALA A 12 -3.99 2.77 -12.96
N PHE A 13 -4.56 2.88 -11.75
CA PHE A 13 -3.86 2.56 -10.51
C PHE A 13 -3.41 1.09 -10.48
N ARG A 14 -4.27 0.16 -10.88
CA ARG A 14 -3.93 -1.26 -11.01
C ARG A 14 -2.72 -1.48 -11.91
N SER A 15 -2.70 -0.82 -13.06
CA SER A 15 -1.58 -0.88 -14.01
C SER A 15 -0.29 -0.35 -13.38
N SER A 16 -0.35 0.78 -12.66
CA SER A 16 0.79 1.37 -11.96
C SER A 16 1.34 0.44 -10.86
N VAL A 17 0.45 -0.11 -10.02
CA VAL A 17 0.84 -1.06 -8.97
C VAL A 17 1.51 -2.29 -9.57
N ARG A 18 0.95 -2.83 -10.66
CA ARG A 18 1.56 -3.98 -11.34
C ARG A 18 2.97 -3.68 -11.83
N GLU A 19 3.17 -2.56 -12.51
CA GLU A 19 4.48 -2.16 -13.02
C GLU A 19 5.49 -2.00 -11.87
N PHE A 20 5.06 -1.40 -10.75
CA PHE A 20 5.86 -1.31 -9.54
C PHE A 20 6.26 -2.70 -9.01
N LEU A 21 5.32 -3.65 -8.92
CA LEU A 21 5.62 -5.00 -8.43
C LEU A 21 6.56 -5.76 -9.38
N GLU A 22 6.33 -5.66 -10.69
CA GLU A 22 7.17 -6.28 -11.73
C GLU A 22 8.61 -5.76 -11.68
N ARG A 23 8.80 -4.47 -11.44
CA ARG A 23 10.14 -3.85 -11.36
C ARG A 23 10.82 -4.08 -10.02
N SER A 24 10.10 -3.91 -8.92
CA SER A 24 10.69 -3.74 -7.59
C SER A 24 10.59 -4.97 -6.68
N VAL A 25 9.72 -5.94 -7.00
CA VAL A 25 9.39 -7.04 -6.08
C VAL A 25 9.61 -8.40 -6.70
N ILE A 26 8.98 -8.66 -7.85
CA ILE A 26 8.95 -9.97 -8.48
C ILE A 26 10.37 -10.54 -8.71
N PRO A 27 11.39 -9.75 -9.13
CA PRO A 27 12.73 -10.28 -9.34
C PRO A 27 13.39 -10.87 -8.08
N ASN A 28 12.97 -10.46 -6.88
CA ASN A 28 13.60 -10.83 -5.61
C ASN A 28 12.67 -11.65 -4.69
N VAL A 29 11.48 -12.04 -5.17
CA VAL A 29 10.45 -12.63 -4.31
C VAL A 29 10.88 -13.95 -3.66
N GLU A 30 11.66 -14.76 -4.36
CA GLU A 30 12.21 -16.03 -3.84
C GLU A 30 13.25 -15.75 -2.74
N GLN A 31 14.08 -14.73 -2.93
CA GLN A 31 15.08 -14.32 -1.95
C GLN A 31 14.41 -13.83 -0.66
N HIS A 32 13.33 -13.04 -0.77
CA HIS A 32 12.54 -12.62 0.40
C HIS A 32 11.99 -13.80 1.21
N ALA A 33 11.57 -14.87 0.52
CA ALA A 33 11.08 -16.08 1.16
C ALA A 33 12.21 -16.86 1.87
N ILE A 34 13.39 -16.96 1.26
CA ILE A 34 14.59 -17.57 1.85
C ILE A 34 15.02 -16.80 3.11
N ASP A 35 15.09 -15.47 3.00
CA ASP A 35 15.51 -14.58 4.08
C ASP A 35 14.44 -14.39 5.15
N LYS A 36 13.20 -14.84 4.87
CA LYS A 36 12.01 -14.66 5.71
C LYS A 36 11.75 -13.20 6.05
N ALA A 37 12.07 -12.31 5.11
CA ALA A 37 11.98 -10.87 5.28
C ALA A 37 11.68 -10.18 3.95
N ILE A 38 10.82 -9.16 4.02
CA ILE A 38 10.67 -8.18 2.94
C ILE A 38 11.67 -7.06 3.22
N PRO A 39 12.61 -6.77 2.30
CA PRO A 39 13.71 -5.82 2.54
C PRO A 39 13.19 -4.40 2.75
N ARG A 40 13.96 -3.59 3.50
CA ARG A 40 13.58 -2.21 3.83
C ARG A 40 13.42 -1.36 2.56
N GLU A 41 14.23 -1.63 1.56
CA GLU A 41 14.25 -0.94 0.27
C GLU A 41 12.91 -1.04 -0.45
N PHE A 42 12.22 -2.18 -0.31
CA PHE A 42 10.87 -2.35 -0.84
C PHE A 42 9.89 -1.35 -0.20
N TRP A 43 9.90 -1.24 1.13
CA TRP A 43 9.01 -0.33 1.86
C TRP A 43 9.30 1.13 1.53
N LEU A 44 10.58 1.51 1.44
CA LEU A 44 10.97 2.86 1.04
C LEU A 44 10.49 3.20 -0.37
N GLU A 45 10.57 2.24 -1.31
CA GLU A 45 10.06 2.47 -2.66
C GLU A 45 8.53 2.54 -2.68
N ALA A 46 7.83 1.65 -1.97
CA ALA A 46 6.38 1.71 -1.83
C ALA A 46 5.90 3.07 -1.27
N GLY A 47 6.62 3.63 -0.28
CA GLY A 47 6.35 4.96 0.26
C GLY A 47 6.50 6.07 -0.80
N LYS A 48 7.56 6.02 -1.63
CA LYS A 48 7.75 6.99 -2.73
C LYS A 48 6.66 6.91 -3.80
N GLN A 49 6.09 5.73 -4.02
CA GLN A 49 4.95 5.54 -4.93
C GLN A 49 3.62 5.98 -4.31
N GLY A 50 3.60 6.40 -3.04
CA GLY A 50 2.40 6.85 -2.33
C GLY A 50 1.43 5.72 -1.92
N VAL A 51 1.80 4.46 -2.16
CA VAL A 51 0.91 3.31 -1.93
C VAL A 51 0.87 2.84 -0.48
N LEU A 52 1.64 3.44 0.42
CA LEU A 52 1.61 3.16 1.85
C LEU A 52 0.56 4.00 2.61
N GLY A 53 0.21 5.17 2.08
CA GLY A 53 -0.66 6.15 2.73
C GLY A 53 -1.95 6.45 1.98
N LEU A 54 -2.55 5.47 1.29
CA LEU A 54 -3.74 5.69 0.44
C LEU A 54 -4.88 6.39 1.19
N GLU A 55 -5.19 5.91 2.39
CA GLU A 55 -6.30 6.42 3.23
C GLU A 55 -5.83 7.45 4.27
N ILE A 56 -4.55 7.85 4.24
CA ILE A 56 -4.05 8.91 5.12
C ILE A 56 -4.43 10.25 4.49
N PRO A 57 -5.04 11.20 5.23
CA PRO A 57 -5.36 12.52 4.71
C PRO A 57 -4.12 13.28 4.20
N GLU A 58 -4.30 14.10 3.16
CA GLU A 58 -3.22 14.87 2.54
C GLU A 58 -2.52 15.82 3.53
N GLU A 59 -3.24 16.38 4.51
CA GLU A 59 -2.67 17.25 5.55
C GLU A 59 -1.63 16.55 6.44
N TYR A 60 -1.62 15.20 6.44
CA TYR A 60 -0.64 14.38 7.13
C TYR A 60 0.33 13.67 6.18
N GLY A 61 0.37 14.05 4.91
CA GLY A 61 1.30 13.52 3.90
C GLY A 61 0.84 12.24 3.19
N GLY A 62 -0.44 11.85 3.33
CA GLY A 62 -1.02 10.74 2.61
C GLY A 62 -1.62 11.11 1.25
N ALA A 63 -2.24 10.13 0.59
CA ALA A 63 -2.86 10.33 -0.72
C ALA A 63 -4.32 10.80 -0.64
N GLY A 64 -4.96 10.72 0.54
CA GLY A 64 -6.34 11.16 0.74
C GLY A 64 -7.36 10.53 -0.21
N ALA A 65 -7.16 9.27 -0.61
CA ALA A 65 -7.90 8.64 -1.71
C ALA A 65 -9.42 8.65 -1.50
N GLY A 66 -9.87 8.46 -0.25
CA GLY A 66 -11.29 8.51 0.11
C GLY A 66 -12.15 7.44 -0.58
N ASP A 67 -11.51 6.40 -1.13
CA ASP A 67 -12.14 5.34 -1.90
C ASP A 67 -11.37 4.03 -1.69
N TYR A 68 -11.92 3.19 -0.82
CA TYR A 68 -11.32 1.92 -0.42
C TYR A 68 -11.13 0.92 -1.57
N ARG A 69 -11.73 1.16 -2.74
CA ARG A 69 -11.48 0.35 -3.94
C ARG A 69 -10.03 0.45 -4.40
N PHE A 70 -9.30 1.53 -4.11
CA PHE A 70 -7.85 1.60 -4.36
C PHE A 70 -7.08 0.61 -3.47
N ASN A 71 -7.41 0.52 -2.18
CA ASN A 71 -6.84 -0.49 -1.27
C ASN A 71 -7.16 -1.91 -1.76
N ALA A 72 -8.39 -2.15 -2.21
CA ALA A 72 -8.78 -3.43 -2.79
C ALA A 72 -7.95 -3.79 -4.04
N VAL A 73 -7.72 -2.81 -4.93
CA VAL A 73 -6.84 -3.00 -6.10
C VAL A 73 -5.41 -3.36 -5.67
N MET A 74 -4.85 -2.63 -4.71
CA MET A 74 -3.50 -2.88 -4.18
C MET A 74 -3.39 -4.28 -3.58
N ALA A 75 -4.33 -4.66 -2.71
CA ALA A 75 -4.38 -5.97 -2.08
C ALA A 75 -4.48 -7.10 -3.12
N GLU A 76 -5.26 -6.91 -4.19
CA GLU A 76 -5.35 -7.87 -5.29
C GLU A 76 -4.04 -8.05 -6.05
N GLU A 77 -3.36 -6.96 -6.43
CA GLU A 77 -2.09 -7.08 -7.17
C GLU A 77 -0.97 -7.66 -6.29
N LEU A 78 -0.88 -7.28 -5.01
CA LEU A 78 0.07 -7.87 -4.07
C LEU A 78 -0.17 -9.38 -3.89
N SER A 79 -1.44 -9.78 -3.75
CA SER A 79 -1.81 -11.19 -3.54
C SER A 79 -1.56 -12.08 -4.75
N LYS A 80 -1.45 -11.50 -5.97
CA LYS A 80 -0.99 -12.24 -7.16
C LYS A 80 0.48 -12.61 -7.09
N VAL A 81 1.29 -11.88 -6.33
CA VAL A 81 2.72 -12.16 -6.13
C VAL A 81 2.90 -13.20 -5.04
N ASN A 82 2.48 -12.91 -3.81
CA ASN A 82 2.39 -13.88 -2.73
C ASN A 82 1.52 -13.36 -1.56
N ALA A 83 1.18 -14.26 -0.63
CA ALA A 83 0.36 -13.92 0.55
C ALA A 83 1.08 -13.02 1.56
N ALA A 84 2.42 -13.06 1.64
CA ALA A 84 3.19 -12.29 2.62
C ALA A 84 3.10 -10.78 2.32
N LEU A 85 3.21 -10.38 1.05
CA LEU A 85 3.12 -8.99 0.62
C LEU A 85 1.75 -8.39 0.93
N GLY A 86 0.67 -9.08 0.53
CA GLY A 86 -0.69 -8.64 0.84
C GLY A 86 -0.94 -8.53 2.35
N SER A 87 -0.46 -9.50 3.13
CA SER A 87 -0.61 -9.48 4.59
C SER A 87 0.19 -8.35 5.25
N CYS A 88 1.47 -8.19 4.93
CA CYS A 88 2.31 -7.16 5.54
C CYS A 88 1.86 -5.75 5.16
N TRP A 89 1.51 -5.53 3.88
CA TRP A 89 1.01 -4.23 3.43
C TRP A 89 -0.35 -3.90 4.06
N GLY A 90 -1.28 -4.85 4.12
CA GLY A 90 -2.60 -4.63 4.75
C GLY A 90 -2.50 -4.27 6.24
N ILE A 91 -1.60 -4.91 7.00
CA ILE A 91 -1.36 -4.54 8.40
C ILE A 91 -0.87 -3.09 8.54
N HIS A 92 -0.10 -2.62 7.58
CA HIS A 92 0.37 -1.23 7.55
C HIS A 92 -0.76 -0.26 7.14
N ALA A 93 -1.31 -0.44 5.94
CA ALA A 93 -2.19 0.52 5.27
C ALA A 93 -3.67 0.41 5.68
N ASP A 94 -4.14 -0.78 6.07
CA ASP A 94 -5.55 -1.03 6.41
C ASP A 94 -5.78 -1.16 7.93
N ILE A 95 -4.72 -1.27 8.73
CA ILE A 95 -4.82 -1.46 10.19
C ILE A 95 -4.07 -0.34 10.93
N THR A 96 -2.75 -0.29 10.81
CA THR A 96 -1.93 0.58 11.67
C THR A 96 -2.17 2.06 11.38
N ALA A 97 -2.03 2.49 10.11
CA ALA A 97 -2.23 3.89 9.75
C ALA A 97 -3.68 4.37 9.98
N PRO A 98 -4.73 3.62 9.60
CA PRO A 98 -6.11 4.03 9.86
C PRO A 98 -6.44 4.21 11.34
N TYR A 99 -5.85 3.42 12.25
CA TYR A 99 -6.03 3.63 13.68
C TYR A 99 -5.42 4.94 14.17
N ILE A 100 -4.26 5.34 13.65
CA ILE A 100 -3.66 6.64 13.99
C ILE A 100 -4.51 7.77 13.41
N VAL A 101 -5.01 7.64 12.17
CA VAL A 101 -5.91 8.62 11.56
C VAL A 101 -7.20 8.78 12.36
N ALA A 102 -7.84 7.69 12.75
CA ALA A 102 -9.15 7.71 13.40
C ALA A 102 -9.10 8.00 14.90
N MET A 103 -8.07 7.51 15.60
CA MET A 103 -8.02 7.52 17.08
C MET A 103 -6.83 8.29 17.64
N GLY A 104 -5.88 8.71 16.82
CA GLY A 104 -4.73 9.50 17.27
C GLY A 104 -5.14 10.90 17.72
N THR A 105 -4.43 11.46 18.69
CA THR A 105 -4.48 12.91 18.93
C THR A 105 -3.83 13.66 17.77
N GLU A 106 -4.10 14.96 17.64
CA GLU A 106 -3.48 15.79 16.60
C GLU A 106 -1.95 15.73 16.66
N GLU A 107 -1.37 15.74 17.87
CA GLU A 107 0.08 15.59 18.05
C GLU A 107 0.58 14.21 17.58
N GLN A 108 -0.20 13.15 17.80
CA GLN A 108 0.15 11.80 17.33
C GLN A 108 0.06 11.70 15.81
N LYS A 109 -1.00 12.25 15.20
CA LYS A 109 -1.17 12.26 13.75
C LYS A 109 -0.02 13.00 13.08
N GLN A 110 0.27 14.23 13.51
CA GLN A 110 1.36 15.06 12.98
C GLN A 110 2.74 14.42 13.17
N ARG A 111 2.95 13.70 14.29
CA ARG A 111 4.23 13.03 14.56
C ARG A 111 4.43 11.77 13.73
N TRP A 112 3.40 10.95 13.59
CA TRP A 112 3.56 9.59 13.09
C TRP A 112 3.19 9.45 11.62
N LEU A 113 2.05 10.00 11.18
CA LEU A 113 1.52 9.81 9.83
C LEU A 113 2.47 10.28 8.70
N PRO A 114 3.20 11.41 8.81
CA PRO A 114 4.13 11.81 7.75
C PRO A 114 5.32 10.87 7.55
N GLY A 115 5.61 10.01 8.53
CA GLY A 115 6.69 9.02 8.49
C GLY A 115 6.21 7.58 8.32
N VAL A 116 4.91 7.38 8.06
CA VAL A 116 4.31 6.10 7.72
C VAL A 116 4.74 5.70 6.31
#